data_AF-A0AAW7D9Z6-F1
#
_entry.id   AF-A0AAW7D9Z6-F1
#
_cell.length_a   1.000
_cell.length_b   1.000
_cell.length_c   1.000
_cell.angle_alpha   90.00
_cell.angle_beta   90.00
_cell.angle_gamma   90.00
#
_symmetry.space_group_name_H-M   'P 1'
#
loop_
_entity.id
_entity.type
_entity.pdbx_description
1 polymer ?
#
loop_
_entity_poly.entity_id
_entity_poly.type
_entity_poly.pdbx_seq_one_letter_code
_entity_poly.pdbx_strand_id
1 'polypeptide(L)'
;MNCSKQNNKLTEQVFKYDDASWHYGNDYPKDLTQENASTHIGMYLKWCIHHNLISSELIEDTKDGIDDVKSNRITGATFLIKYSDGKFLDSDLNEIGKNFTKDYYENDSKFSKMYGSYLDDYTNLFQKIIDNKSVYHVEDSELNYLLIKEKIDKKFEIWKNFESK
;
A
#
# COMPACT_ATOMS: atom_id res chain seq x y z
N MET A 1 29.08 -26.51 35.18
CA MET A 1 27.84 -25.76 34.95
C MET A 1 28.21 -24.33 34.58
N ASN A 2 28.00 -23.94 33.33
CA ASN A 2 27.76 -22.55 32.90
C ASN A 2 27.38 -22.61 31.42
N CYS A 3 26.08 -22.64 31.17
CA CYS A 3 25.49 -22.59 29.84
C CYS A 3 25.23 -21.10 29.53
N SER A 4 26.12 -20.49 28.75
CA SER A 4 25.88 -19.20 28.13
C SER A 4 24.87 -19.40 26.99
N LYS A 5 23.59 -19.18 27.27
CA LYS A 5 22.58 -19.03 26.23
C LYS A 5 22.82 -17.69 25.52
N GLN A 6 23.44 -17.73 24.35
CA GLN A 6 23.37 -16.63 23.40
C GLN A 6 21.92 -16.52 22.93
N ASN A 7 21.25 -15.44 23.35
CA ASN A 7 19.96 -15.04 22.79
C ASN A 7 20.22 -14.55 21.37
N ASN A 8 19.98 -15.42 20.40
CA ASN A 8 19.97 -15.07 19.00
C ASN A 8 18.65 -14.34 18.71
N LYS A 9 18.65 -13.00 18.87
CA LYS A 9 17.60 -12.16 18.28
C LYS A 9 17.81 -12.25 16.78
N LEU A 10 17.07 -13.14 16.12
CA LEU A 10 16.94 -13.11 14.67
C LEU A 10 16.42 -11.72 14.33
N THR A 11 17.24 -10.93 13.65
CA THR A 11 16.79 -9.68 13.03
C THR A 11 15.79 -10.10 11.96
N GLU A 12 14.49 -10.03 12.27
CA GLU A 12 13.46 -10.16 11.26
C GLU A 12 13.73 -9.11 10.18
N GLN A 13 13.98 -9.59 8.97
CA GLN A 13 14.13 -8.74 7.81
C GLN A 13 12.78 -8.08 7.56
N VAL A 14 12.69 -6.78 7.80
CA VAL A 14 11.47 -6.00 7.53
C VAL A 14 11.26 -5.96 6.02
N PHE A 15 10.27 -6.71 5.53
CA PHE A 15 9.90 -6.70 4.12
C PHE A 15 9.10 -5.44 3.81
N LYS A 16 9.51 -4.71 2.75
CA LYS A 16 8.82 -3.53 2.26
C LYS A 16 8.12 -3.87 0.94
N TYR A 17 6.82 -3.64 0.88
CA TYR A 17 6.09 -3.65 -0.39
C TYR A 17 6.40 -2.40 -1.21
N ASP A 18 6.47 -1.25 -0.55
CA ASP A 18 6.77 0.03 -1.18
C ASP A 18 7.41 1.00 -0.18
N ASP A 19 8.13 1.99 -0.71
CA ASP A 19 8.77 3.06 0.04
C ASP A 19 8.75 4.31 -0.83
N ALA A 20 8.12 5.38 -0.34
CA ALA A 20 8.02 6.65 -1.07
C ALA A 20 9.40 7.13 -1.57
N SER A 21 10.47 6.83 -0.82
CA SER A 21 11.84 7.23 -1.19
C SER A 21 12.43 6.49 -2.38
N TRP A 22 11.91 5.32 -2.75
CA TRP A 22 12.31 4.62 -3.97
C TRP A 22 11.94 5.40 -5.23
N HIS A 23 10.97 6.30 -5.13
CA HIS A 23 10.41 7.03 -6.26
C HIS A 23 11.11 8.37 -6.51
N TYR A 24 11.99 8.85 -5.62
CA TYR A 24 12.64 10.16 -5.72
C TYR A 24 13.81 10.23 -6.73
N GLY A 25 13.93 9.24 -7.62
CA GLY A 25 15.01 9.14 -8.60
C GLY A 25 15.02 10.29 -9.63
N ASN A 26 15.99 10.26 -10.54
CA ASN A 26 16.18 11.31 -11.55
C ASN A 26 14.96 11.56 -12.45
N ASP A 27 14.10 10.55 -12.63
CA ASP A 27 12.89 10.63 -13.44
C ASP A 27 11.68 11.19 -12.66
N TYR A 28 11.86 11.55 -11.40
CA TYR A 28 10.80 12.18 -10.61
C TYR A 28 10.49 13.59 -11.13
N PRO A 29 9.21 13.97 -11.30
CA PRO A 29 8.85 15.28 -11.81
C PRO A 29 9.35 16.41 -10.91
N LYS A 30 10.06 17.37 -11.51
CA LYS A 30 10.68 18.50 -10.78
C LYS A 30 9.68 19.51 -10.26
N ASP A 31 8.47 19.51 -10.79
CA ASP A 31 7.35 20.36 -10.41
C ASP A 31 6.50 19.78 -9.27
N LEU A 32 6.77 18.55 -8.83
CA LEU A 32 6.08 17.90 -7.73
C LEU A 32 6.92 17.85 -6.46
N THR A 33 6.24 17.87 -5.32
CA THR A 33 6.85 17.59 -4.02
C THR A 33 6.98 16.09 -3.81
N GLN A 34 7.92 15.65 -2.97
CA GLN A 34 8.11 14.23 -2.64
C GLN A 34 6.86 13.53 -2.07
N GLU A 35 5.93 14.29 -1.49
CA GLU A 35 4.65 13.80 -0.96
C GLU A 35 3.80 13.14 -2.05
N ASN A 36 3.92 13.57 -3.32
CA ASN A 36 3.22 12.96 -4.45
C ASN A 36 3.65 11.51 -4.73
N ALA A 37 4.84 11.09 -4.26
CA ALA A 37 5.25 9.68 -4.35
C ALA A 37 4.47 8.77 -3.41
N SER A 38 3.81 9.32 -2.39
CA SER A 38 3.02 8.57 -1.43
C SER A 38 1.58 8.34 -1.88
N THR A 39 1.14 8.96 -2.99
CA THR A 39 -0.27 8.92 -3.41
C THR A 39 -0.77 7.51 -3.71
N HIS A 40 -0.12 6.76 -4.60
CA HIS A 40 -0.57 5.41 -4.97
C HIS A 40 -0.46 4.44 -3.80
N ILE A 41 0.65 4.50 -3.06
CA ILE A 41 0.86 3.69 -1.85
C ILE A 41 -0.25 3.96 -0.83
N GLY A 42 -0.51 5.24 -0.58
CA GLY A 42 -1.50 5.72 0.37
C GLY A 42 -2.92 5.32 0.00
N MET A 43 -3.31 5.39 -1.28
CA MET A 43 -4.63 4.93 -1.73
C MET A 43 -4.85 3.44 -1.44
N TYR A 44 -3.83 2.60 -1.66
CA TYR A 44 -3.91 1.18 -1.33
C TYR A 44 -3.97 0.95 0.20
N LEU A 45 -3.11 1.62 0.97
CA LEU A 45 -3.11 1.51 2.43
C LEU A 45 -4.43 1.97 3.05
N LYS A 46 -5.01 3.07 2.56
CA LYS A 46 -6.35 3.53 2.95
C LYS A 46 -7.39 2.44 2.70
N TRP A 47 -7.32 1.75 1.56
CA TRP A 47 -8.21 0.64 1.26
C TRP A 47 -8.05 -0.51 2.28
N CYS A 48 -6.82 -0.89 2.63
CA CYS A 48 -6.53 -1.90 3.65
C CYS A 48 -7.11 -1.51 5.03
N ILE A 49 -6.99 -0.23 5.42
CA ILE A 49 -7.55 0.31 6.68
C ILE A 49 -9.09 0.17 6.70
N HIS A 50 -9.77 0.51 5.61
CA HIS A 50 -11.23 0.42 5.52
C HIS A 50 -11.75 -1.03 5.53
N HIS A 51 -10.95 -1.99 5.07
CA HIS A 51 -11.31 -3.40 4.98
C HIS A 51 -10.82 -4.24 6.17
N ASN A 52 -10.27 -3.59 7.21
CA ASN A 52 -9.71 -4.25 8.39
C ASN A 52 -8.63 -5.28 8.03
N LEU A 53 -7.76 -4.94 7.08
CA LEU A 53 -6.65 -5.77 6.61
C LEU A 53 -5.29 -5.39 7.23
N ILE A 54 -5.28 -4.39 8.12
CA ILE A 54 -4.10 -3.96 8.86
C ILE A 54 -3.83 -4.85 10.08
N SER A 55 -2.58 -4.88 10.54
CA SER A 55 -2.14 -5.65 11.72
C SER A 55 -2.67 -5.06 13.03
N SER A 56 -2.72 -5.89 14.08
CA SER A 56 -3.04 -5.44 15.44
C SER A 56 -2.04 -4.39 15.94
N GLU A 57 -0.77 -4.59 15.61
CA GLU A 57 0.35 -3.75 15.99
C GLU A 57 0.19 -2.35 15.40
N LEU A 58 -0.11 -2.24 14.10
CA LEU A 58 -0.38 -0.95 13.48
C LEU A 58 -1.61 -0.26 14.11
N ILE A 59 -2.65 -1.03 14.45
CA ILE A 59 -3.85 -0.52 15.14
C ILE A 59 -3.49 0.08 16.51
N GLU A 60 -2.68 -0.62 17.29
CA GLU A 60 -2.26 -0.17 18.63
C GLU A 60 -1.37 1.07 18.56
N ASP A 61 -0.41 1.10 17.63
CA ASP A 61 0.57 2.17 17.51
C ASP A 61 0.01 3.47 16.89
N THR A 62 -1.02 3.36 16.04
CA THR A 62 -1.46 4.48 15.18
C THR A 62 -2.98 4.71 15.19
N LYS A 63 -3.64 4.32 16.28
CA LYS A 63 -5.10 4.38 16.42
C LYS A 63 -5.74 5.68 15.95
N ASP A 64 -5.22 6.83 16.38
CA ASP A 64 -5.78 8.14 16.02
C ASP A 64 -5.68 8.41 14.51
N GLY A 65 -4.55 8.03 13.89
CA GLY A 65 -4.37 8.14 12.44
C GLY A 65 -5.32 7.23 11.67
N ILE A 66 -5.56 6.02 12.15
CA ILE A 66 -6.52 5.08 11.56
C ILE A 66 -7.95 5.64 11.65
N ASP A 67 -8.33 6.20 12.80
CA ASP A 67 -9.64 6.81 12.99
C ASP A 67 -9.81 8.06 12.10
N ASP A 68 -8.74 8.84 11.89
CA ASP A 68 -8.72 9.96 10.94
C ASP A 68 -8.91 9.49 9.49
N VAL A 69 -8.25 8.41 9.07
CA VAL A 69 -8.44 7.81 7.74
C VAL A 69 -9.87 7.30 7.57
N LYS A 70 -10.37 6.53 8.54
CA LYS A 70 -11.73 5.95 8.49
C LYS A 70 -12.84 7.00 8.43
N SER A 71 -12.59 8.17 9.03
CA SER A 71 -13.51 9.31 9.02
C SER A 71 -13.25 10.30 7.88
N ASN A 72 -12.38 9.97 6.92
CA ASN A 72 -11.99 10.82 5.80
C ASN A 72 -11.43 12.20 6.22
N ARG A 73 -10.87 12.32 7.42
CA ARG A 73 -10.15 13.53 7.88
C ARG A 73 -8.76 13.65 7.26
N ILE A 74 -8.11 12.52 7.01
CA ILE A 74 -6.84 12.45 6.28
C ILE A 74 -6.89 11.38 5.18
N THR A 75 -6.04 11.54 4.16
CA THR A 75 -5.85 10.54 3.12
C THR A 75 -4.91 9.42 3.60
N GLY A 76 -4.85 8.32 2.85
CA GLY A 76 -3.87 7.28 3.14
C GLY A 76 -2.43 7.72 2.86
N ALA A 77 -2.20 8.65 1.92
CA ALA A 77 -0.85 9.18 1.69
C ALA A 77 -0.40 10.03 2.88
N THR A 78 -1.30 10.86 3.42
CA THR A 78 -1.06 11.60 4.66
C THR A 78 -0.79 10.65 5.83
N PHE A 79 -1.55 9.54 5.93
CA PHE A 79 -1.30 8.53 6.95
C PHE A 79 0.09 7.90 6.81
N LEU A 80 0.44 7.44 5.61
CA LEU A 80 1.72 6.82 5.29
C LEU A 80 2.91 7.71 5.66
N ILE A 81 2.83 9.01 5.34
CA ILE A 81 3.89 9.98 5.65
C ILE A 81 4.01 10.20 7.17
N LYS A 82 2.87 10.37 7.87
CA LYS A 82 2.88 10.77 9.29
C LYS A 82 3.10 9.61 10.26
N TYR A 83 2.62 8.42 9.92
CA TYR A 83 2.54 7.29 10.84
C TYR A 83 3.38 6.09 10.40
N SER A 84 3.90 6.09 9.16
CA SER A 84 4.64 4.95 8.60
C SER A 84 5.97 5.35 7.92
N ASP A 85 6.47 6.57 8.17
CA ASP A 85 7.69 7.11 7.55
C ASP A 85 7.74 7.00 6.01
N GLY A 86 6.58 7.07 5.34
CA GLY A 86 6.49 6.90 3.88
C GLY A 86 6.63 5.46 3.39
N LYS A 87 6.63 4.45 4.27
CA LYS A 87 6.88 3.04 3.95
C LYS A 87 5.61 2.21 4.12
N PHE A 88 5.42 1.25 3.23
CA PHE A 88 4.39 0.23 3.35
C PHE A 88 5.05 -1.14 3.52
N LEU A 89 4.87 -1.72 4.69
CA LEU A 89 5.59 -2.87 5.19
C LEU A 89 4.69 -4.10 5.28
N ASP A 90 5.28 -5.29 5.20
CA ASP A 90 4.59 -6.55 5.53
C ASP A 90 3.95 -6.50 6.92
N SER A 91 4.67 -5.95 7.91
CA SER A 91 4.20 -5.82 9.30
C SER A 91 2.98 -4.91 9.48
N ASP A 92 2.63 -4.09 8.49
CA ASP A 92 1.46 -3.21 8.54
C ASP A 92 0.15 -3.98 8.36
N LEU A 93 0.23 -5.22 7.88
CA LEU A 93 -0.91 -6.02 7.45
C LEU A 93 -1.13 -7.24 8.34
N ASN A 94 -2.39 -7.65 8.47
CA ASN A 94 -2.72 -8.97 8.99
C ASN A 94 -2.55 -10.04 7.88
N GLU A 95 -2.67 -11.32 8.25
CA GLU A 95 -2.43 -12.44 7.32
C GLU A 95 -3.23 -12.36 6.00
N ILE A 96 -4.52 -11.95 6.06
CA ILE A 96 -5.33 -11.80 4.84
C ILE A 96 -4.81 -10.64 4.00
N GLY A 97 -4.48 -9.52 4.64
CA GLY A 97 -3.88 -8.36 4.00
C GLY A 97 -2.56 -8.70 3.31
N LYS A 98 -1.66 -9.42 3.99
CA LYS A 98 -0.36 -9.85 3.46
C LYS A 98 -0.51 -10.71 2.22
N ASN A 99 -1.37 -11.73 2.28
CA ASN A 99 -1.56 -12.65 1.17
C ASN A 99 -2.14 -11.93 -0.05
N PHE A 100 -3.17 -11.09 0.14
CA PHE A 100 -3.73 -10.32 -0.98
C PHE A 100 -2.73 -9.29 -1.54
N THR A 101 -1.97 -8.60 -0.68
CA THR A 101 -0.98 -7.61 -1.11
C THR A 101 0.13 -8.27 -1.90
N LYS A 102 0.65 -9.42 -1.44
CA LYS A 102 1.63 -10.22 -2.18
C LYS A 102 1.12 -10.65 -3.55
N ASP A 103 -0.16 -11.00 -3.66
CA ASP A 103 -0.71 -11.48 -4.93
C ASP A 103 -1.12 -10.37 -5.89
N TYR A 104 -1.58 -9.22 -5.37
CA TYR A 104 -2.14 -8.15 -6.18
C TYR A 104 -1.24 -6.91 -6.25
N TYR A 105 -0.63 -6.48 -5.15
CA TYR A 105 0.26 -5.32 -5.15
C TYR A 105 1.57 -5.63 -5.87
N GLU A 106 2.18 -6.80 -5.59
CA GLU A 106 3.37 -7.26 -6.31
C GLU A 106 3.01 -7.79 -7.72
N ASN A 107 3.86 -7.49 -8.70
CA ASN A 107 3.59 -7.79 -10.11
C ASN A 107 4.13 -9.15 -10.60
N ASP A 108 4.60 -10.03 -9.70
CA ASP A 108 5.22 -11.31 -10.08
C ASP A 108 4.42 -12.56 -9.65
N SER A 109 3.30 -12.38 -8.95
CA SER A 109 2.45 -13.50 -8.52
C SER A 109 1.72 -14.15 -9.70
N LYS A 110 1.23 -15.38 -9.52
CA LYS A 110 0.35 -16.02 -10.52
C LYS A 110 -0.94 -15.22 -10.70
N PHE A 111 -1.44 -14.63 -9.62
CA PHE A 111 -2.66 -13.85 -9.62
C PHE A 111 -2.49 -12.56 -10.45
N SER A 112 -1.46 -11.74 -10.16
CA SER A 112 -1.23 -10.49 -10.88
C SER A 112 -0.85 -10.74 -12.35
N LYS A 113 -0.17 -11.84 -12.68
CA LYS A 113 0.04 -12.24 -14.08
C LYS A 113 -1.24 -12.57 -14.84
N MET A 114 -2.27 -13.10 -14.16
CA MET A 114 -3.53 -13.50 -14.78
C MET A 114 -4.58 -12.37 -14.79
N TYR A 115 -4.61 -11.58 -13.73
CA TYR A 115 -5.67 -10.60 -13.49
C TYR A 115 -5.19 -9.15 -13.46
N GLY A 116 -3.88 -8.89 -13.56
CA GLY A 116 -3.27 -7.57 -13.41
C GLY A 116 -2.96 -7.22 -11.95
N SER A 117 -1.88 -6.47 -11.75
CA SER A 117 -1.46 -5.93 -10.45
C SER A 117 -2.20 -4.65 -10.06
N TYR A 118 -1.98 -4.19 -8.83
CA TYR A 118 -2.47 -2.91 -8.35
C TYR A 118 -1.98 -1.75 -9.22
N LEU A 119 -0.69 -1.75 -9.56
CA LEU A 119 -0.10 -0.70 -10.38
C LEU A 119 -0.67 -0.72 -11.80
N ASP A 120 -0.97 -1.91 -12.36
CA ASP A 120 -1.66 -2.01 -13.66
C ASP A 120 -3.06 -1.38 -13.60
N ASP A 121 -3.85 -1.69 -12.56
CA ASP A 121 -5.19 -1.09 -12.44
C ASP A 121 -5.13 0.42 -12.19
N TYR A 122 -4.18 0.88 -11.37
CA TYR A 122 -3.95 2.30 -11.09
C TYR A 122 -3.55 3.06 -12.36
N THR A 123 -2.57 2.54 -13.11
CA THR A 123 -2.08 3.18 -14.33
C THR A 123 -3.15 3.21 -15.42
N ASN A 124 -3.88 2.11 -15.63
CA ASN A 124 -4.97 2.05 -16.59
C ASN A 124 -6.12 2.99 -16.22
N LEU A 125 -6.47 3.10 -14.93
CA LEU A 125 -7.55 3.97 -14.46
C LEU A 125 -7.24 5.45 -14.68
N PHE A 126 -5.99 5.86 -14.42
CA PHE A 126 -5.54 7.24 -14.56
C PHE A 126 -4.72 7.50 -15.82
N GLN A 127 -4.84 6.63 -16.83
CA GLN A 127 -4.02 6.63 -18.05
C GLN A 127 -3.92 8.01 -18.70
N LYS A 128 -5.05 8.75 -18.79
CA LYS A 128 -5.07 10.10 -19.37
C LYS A 128 -4.18 11.11 -18.63
N ILE A 129 -4.07 11.01 -17.32
CA ILE A 129 -3.18 11.87 -16.53
C ILE A 129 -1.73 11.44 -16.75
N ILE A 130 -1.51 10.12 -16.72
CA ILE A 130 -0.18 9.52 -16.75
C ILE A 130 0.49 9.70 -18.11
N ASP A 131 -0.24 9.48 -19.21
CA ASP A 131 0.24 9.68 -20.59
C ASP A 131 0.69 11.12 -20.85
N ASN A 132 -0.01 12.09 -20.26
CA ASN A 132 0.28 13.50 -20.45
C ASN A 132 1.30 14.03 -19.44
N LYS A 133 1.49 13.34 -18.31
CA LYS A 133 2.33 13.80 -17.20
C LYS A 133 3.13 12.63 -16.61
N SER A 134 2.71 12.07 -15.47
CA SER A 134 3.34 10.91 -14.85
C SER A 134 2.42 10.23 -13.84
N VAL A 135 2.81 9.06 -13.35
CA VAL A 135 2.13 8.30 -12.27
C VAL A 135 1.97 9.11 -10.97
N TYR A 136 2.86 10.06 -10.71
CA TYR A 136 2.87 10.90 -9.51
C TYR A 136 1.98 12.14 -9.61
N HIS A 137 1.46 12.44 -10.81
CA HIS A 137 0.55 13.58 -11.05
C HIS A 137 -0.91 13.27 -10.76
N VAL A 138 -1.24 12.01 -10.45
CA VAL A 138 -2.57 11.67 -9.95
C VAL A 138 -2.75 12.34 -8.60
N GLU A 139 -3.83 13.10 -8.46
CA GLU A 139 -4.11 13.84 -7.22
C GLU A 139 -4.50 12.89 -6.09
N ASP A 140 -3.97 13.13 -4.89
CA ASP A 140 -4.42 12.51 -3.65
C ASP A 140 -5.77 13.10 -3.21
N SER A 141 -6.82 12.71 -3.92
CA SER A 141 -8.19 13.18 -3.72
C SER A 141 -9.12 12.03 -3.37
N GLU A 142 -10.19 12.33 -2.63
CA GLU A 142 -11.22 11.34 -2.31
C GLU A 142 -11.87 10.77 -3.58
N LEU A 143 -12.06 11.60 -4.62
CA LEU A 143 -12.61 11.13 -5.89
C LEU A 143 -11.72 10.05 -6.53
N ASN A 144 -10.41 10.29 -6.63
CA ASN A 144 -9.49 9.31 -7.19
C ASN A 144 -9.40 8.05 -6.31
N TYR A 145 -9.41 8.22 -4.98
CA TYR A 145 -9.48 7.09 -4.05
C TYR A 145 -10.72 6.23 -4.27
N LEU A 146 -11.91 6.83 -4.41
CA LEU A 146 -13.15 6.08 -4.65
C LEU A 146 -13.12 5.31 -5.97
N LEU A 147 -12.53 5.89 -7.02
CA LEU A 147 -12.38 5.22 -8.32
C LEU A 147 -11.45 4.00 -8.23
N ILE A 148 -10.29 4.13 -7.60
CA ILE A 148 -9.36 3.01 -7.47
C ILE A 148 -9.88 1.98 -6.45
N LYS A 149 -10.55 2.41 -5.38
CA LYS A 149 -11.23 1.52 -4.43
C LYS A 149 -12.16 0.54 -5.14
N GLU A 150 -12.97 1.00 -6.09
CA GLU A 150 -13.89 0.12 -6.83
C GLU A 150 -13.13 -0.98 -7.61
N LYS A 151 -11.93 -0.68 -8.12
CA LYS A 151 -11.06 -1.67 -8.78
C LYS A 151 -10.49 -2.67 -7.78
N ILE A 152 -9.97 -2.18 -6.65
CA ILE A 152 -9.39 -3.02 -5.61
C ILE A 152 -10.46 -3.94 -5.00
N ASP A 153 -11.67 -3.42 -4.72
CA ASP A 153 -12.81 -4.21 -4.22
C ASP A 153 -13.12 -5.38 -5.16
N LYS A 154 -13.26 -5.12 -6.47
CA LYS A 154 -13.49 -6.17 -7.47
C LYS A 154 -12.35 -7.18 -7.51
N LYS A 155 -11.10 -6.71 -7.45
CA LYS A 155 -9.94 -7.59 -7.49
C LYS A 155 -9.86 -8.47 -6.25
N PHE A 156 -10.20 -7.93 -5.08
CA PHE A 156 -10.23 -8.68 -3.84
C PHE A 156 -11.26 -9.82 -3.89
N GLU A 157 -12.44 -9.60 -4.45
CA GLU A 157 -13.43 -10.66 -4.67
C GLU A 157 -12.94 -11.72 -5.66
N ILE A 158 -12.29 -11.31 -6.75
CA ILE A 158 -11.70 -12.25 -7.72
C ILE A 158 -10.60 -13.09 -7.06
N TRP A 159 -9.75 -12.45 -6.25
CA TRP A 159 -8.67 -13.10 -5.51
C TRP A 159 -9.18 -14.13 -4.51
N LYS A 160 -10.21 -13.81 -3.72
CA LYS A 160 -10.83 -14.78 -2.80
C LYS A 160 -11.34 -16.04 -3.52
N ASN A 161 -11.88 -15.88 -4.72
CA ASN A 161 -12.32 -17.00 -5.57
C ASN A 161 -11.18 -17.73 -6.27
N PHE A 162 -10.03 -17.08 -6.44
CA PHE A 162 -8.82 -17.69 -6.98
C PHE A 162 -8.14 -18.58 -5.95
N GLU A 163 -8.00 -18.12 -4.71
CA GLU A 163 -7.41 -18.87 -3.59
C GLU A 163 -8.26 -20.07 -3.14
N SER A 164 -9.57 -20.05 -3.43
CA SER A 164 -10.47 -21.17 -3.12
C SER A 164 -10.39 -22.35 -4.09
N LYS A 165 -9.58 -22.26 -5.16
CA LYS A 165 -9.47 -23.27 -6.22
C LYS A 165 -8.20 -24.09 -6.10
#